data_AF-A0A0C2N4Q3-F1
#
_entry.id   AF-A0A0C2N4Q3-F1
#
_cell.length_a   1.000
_cell.length_b   1.000
_cell.length_c   1.000
_cell.angle_alpha   90.00
_cell.angle_beta   90.00
_cell.angle_gamma   90.00
#
_symmetry.space_group_name_H-M   'P 1'
#
loop_
_entity.id
_entity.type
_entity.pdbx_description
1 polymer ?
#
loop_
_entity_poly.entity_id
_entity_poly.type
_entity_poly.pdbx_seq_one_letter_code
_entity_poly.pdbx_strand_id
1 'polypeptide(L)'
;MIPEEKDKKILLDVDHRENQRKLLEYISNAKSRDLSVQMQAVKIFMLHFSPIHYPQADRLFIKNFPSELFEEFNVMCESHGRVDRFEEKKILFFDFQSKFAFYINQTTSYLSTKLVC
;
A
#
# COMPACT_ATOMS: atom_id res chain seq x y z
N MET A 1 22.98 -34.78 -4.24
CA MET A 1 22.18 -33.83 -5.05
C MET A 1 20.87 -33.61 -4.30
N ILE A 2 20.71 -32.44 -3.69
CA ILE A 2 19.61 -32.15 -2.75
C ILE A 2 18.47 -31.48 -3.55
N PRO A 3 17.24 -32.03 -3.57
CA PRO A 3 16.10 -31.48 -4.32
C PRO A 3 15.67 -30.06 -3.90
N GLU A 4 15.99 -29.65 -2.67
CA GLU A 4 15.46 -28.43 -2.03
C GLU A 4 15.95 -27.10 -2.61
N GLU A 5 17.05 -27.10 -3.36
CA GLU A 5 17.64 -25.86 -3.92
C GLU A 5 16.94 -25.38 -5.20
N LYS A 6 16.35 -26.30 -5.97
CA LYS A 6 15.57 -25.96 -7.17
C LYS A 6 14.24 -25.31 -6.82
N ASP A 7 13.60 -25.75 -5.74
CA ASP A 7 12.29 -25.25 -5.32
C ASP A 7 12.36 -23.82 -4.77
N LYS A 8 13.43 -23.48 -4.04
CA LYS A 8 13.69 -22.09 -3.60
C LYS A 8 13.90 -21.13 -4.77
N LYS A 9 14.58 -21.57 -5.81
CA LYS A 9 14.84 -20.74 -7.01
C LYS A 9 13.58 -20.50 -7.83
N ILE A 10 12.65 -21.46 -7.86
CA ILE A 10 11.34 -21.32 -8.50
C ILE A 10 10.42 -20.42 -7.67
N LEU A 11 10.45 -20.53 -6.34
CA LEU A 11 9.69 -19.64 -5.43
C LEU A 11 10.13 -18.17 -5.53
N LEU A 12 11.44 -17.90 -5.62
CA LEU A 12 11.98 -16.54 -5.80
C LEU A 12 11.61 -15.92 -7.17
N ASP A 13 11.51 -16.72 -8.23
CA ASP A 13 11.19 -16.25 -9.59
C ASP A 13 9.68 -16.03 -9.81
N VAL A 14 8.83 -16.82 -9.14
CA VAL A 14 7.37 -16.62 -9.14
C VAL A 14 7.00 -15.36 -8.35
N ASP A 15 7.69 -15.09 -7.23
CA ASP A 15 7.48 -13.91 -6.38
C ASP A 15 7.73 -12.60 -7.15
N HIS A 16 8.81 -12.53 -7.95
CA HIS A 16 9.10 -11.31 -8.73
C HIS A 16 8.06 -10.99 -9.81
N ARG A 17 7.52 -11.99 -10.51
CA ARG A 17 6.51 -11.77 -11.55
C ARG A 17 5.17 -11.34 -10.95
N GLU A 18 4.77 -11.96 -9.84
CA GLU A 18 3.55 -11.57 -9.13
C GLU A 18 3.67 -10.15 -8.55
N ASN A 19 4.82 -9.82 -7.96
CA ASN A 19 5.10 -8.47 -7.45
C ASN A 19 5.05 -7.42 -8.56
N GLN A 20 5.61 -7.71 -9.74
CA GLN A 20 5.49 -6.81 -10.89
C GLN A 20 4.04 -6.62 -11.34
N ARG A 21 3.26 -7.70 -11.39
CA ARG A 21 1.83 -7.63 -11.73
C ARG A 21 1.06 -6.77 -10.75
N LYS A 22 1.27 -6.98 -9.44
CA LYS A 22 0.64 -6.18 -8.38
C LYS A 22 1.04 -4.71 -8.41
N LEU A 23 2.29 -4.41 -8.75
CA LEU A 23 2.74 -3.03 -8.94
C LEU A 23 2.05 -2.35 -10.12
N LEU A 24 1.95 -3.03 -11.27
CA LEU A 24 1.28 -2.48 -12.45
C LEU A 24 -0.22 -2.27 -12.20
N GLU A 25 -0.87 -3.24 -11.55
CA GLU A 25 -2.28 -3.15 -11.14
C GLU A 25 -2.51 -1.95 -10.23
N TYR A 26 -1.64 -1.76 -9.22
CA TYR A 26 -1.67 -0.59 -8.35
C TYR A 26 -1.52 0.72 -9.13
N ILE A 27 -0.48 0.86 -9.97
CA ILE A 27 -0.21 2.10 -10.70
C ILE A 27 -1.37 2.46 -11.64
N SER A 28 -1.99 1.47 -12.26
CA SER A 28 -3.16 1.67 -13.13
C SER A 28 -4.36 2.16 -12.32
N ASN A 29 -4.71 1.44 -11.25
CA ASN A 29 -5.92 1.71 -10.47
C ASN A 29 -5.79 2.96 -9.59
N ALA A 30 -4.58 3.32 -9.16
CA ALA A 30 -4.28 4.56 -8.45
C ALA A 30 -4.57 5.82 -9.29
N LYS A 31 -4.61 5.70 -10.62
CA LYS A 31 -4.94 6.80 -11.54
C LYS A 31 -6.42 6.81 -11.97
N SER A 32 -7.24 5.91 -11.43
CA SER A 32 -8.69 5.92 -11.66
C SER A 32 -9.29 7.23 -11.17
N ARG A 33 -10.41 7.68 -11.76
CA ARG A 33 -11.22 8.81 -11.21
C ARG A 33 -12.20 8.36 -10.14
N ASP A 34 -12.31 7.04 -9.92
CA ASP A 34 -13.16 6.47 -8.90
C ASP A 34 -12.35 6.28 -7.61
N LEU A 35 -12.72 7.05 -6.58
CA LEU A 35 -12.12 7.02 -5.26
C LEU A 35 -12.17 5.62 -4.61
N SER A 36 -13.24 4.85 -4.84
CA SER A 36 -13.37 3.49 -4.32
C SER A 36 -12.31 2.58 -4.95
N VAL A 37 -12.07 2.73 -6.25
CA VAL A 37 -11.02 2.00 -6.99
C VAL A 37 -9.63 2.39 -6.48
N GLN A 38 -9.39 3.68 -6.24
CA GLN A 38 -8.12 4.16 -5.67
C GLN A 38 -7.86 3.57 -4.27
N MET A 39 -8.87 3.60 -3.38
CA MET A 39 -8.79 3.03 -2.03
C MET A 39 -8.51 1.53 -2.07
N GLN A 40 -9.22 0.81 -2.95
CA GLN A 40 -9.02 -0.63 -3.12
C GLN A 40 -7.62 -0.95 -3.65
N ALA A 41 -7.10 -0.16 -4.59
CA ALA A 41 -5.76 -0.32 -5.12
C ALA A 41 -4.68 -0.19 -4.03
N VAL A 42 -4.78 0.86 -3.20
CA VAL A 42 -3.86 1.08 -2.08
C VAL A 42 -3.99 -0.05 -1.05
N LYS A 43 -5.22 -0.48 -0.71
CA LYS A 43 -5.45 -1.59 0.23
C LYS A 43 -4.81 -2.89 -0.27
N ILE A 44 -4.99 -3.24 -1.54
CA ILE A 44 -4.39 -4.44 -2.14
C ILE A 44 -2.87 -4.33 -2.14
N PHE A 45 -2.33 -3.18 -2.56
CA PHE A 45 -0.88 -2.93 -2.55
C PHE A 45 -0.31 -3.16 -1.14
N MET A 46 -0.92 -2.55 -0.14
CA MET A 46 -0.46 -2.63 1.25
C MET A 46 -0.55 -4.04 1.81
N LEU A 47 -1.63 -4.78 1.55
CA LEU A 47 -1.75 -6.17 1.99
C LEU A 47 -0.67 -7.06 1.38
N HIS A 48 -0.31 -6.82 0.12
CA HIS A 48 0.67 -7.61 -0.61
C HIS A 48 2.12 -7.27 -0.22
N PHE A 49 2.45 -5.98 -0.15
CA PHE A 49 3.82 -5.51 0.07
C PHE A 49 4.16 -5.22 1.53
N SER A 50 3.20 -5.09 2.44
CA SER A 50 3.52 -4.90 3.88
C SER A 50 4.36 -6.03 4.49
N PRO A 51 4.08 -7.33 4.23
CA PRO A 51 4.89 -8.40 4.80
C PRO A 51 6.22 -8.64 4.07
N ILE A 52 6.40 -8.07 2.88
CA ILE A 52 7.54 -8.33 2.00
C ILE A 52 8.42 -7.08 1.96
N HIS A 53 9.69 -7.19 2.38
CA HIS A 53 10.60 -6.06 2.25
C HIS A 53 10.97 -5.82 0.78
N TYR A 54 10.28 -4.89 0.12
CA TYR A 54 10.47 -4.58 -1.30
C TYR A 54 10.64 -3.07 -1.53
N PRO A 55 11.85 -2.51 -1.33
CA PRO A 55 12.08 -1.06 -1.36
C PRO A 55 11.66 -0.35 -2.65
N GLN A 56 11.66 -1.07 -3.77
CA GLN A 56 11.19 -0.53 -5.05
C GLN A 56 9.66 -0.31 -5.05
N ALA A 57 8.89 -1.18 -4.38
CA ALA A 57 7.45 -1.00 -4.22
C ALA A 57 7.18 0.23 -3.36
N ASP A 58 7.90 0.40 -2.24
CA ASP A 58 7.73 1.58 -1.38
C ASP A 58 7.95 2.90 -2.13
N ARG A 59 8.99 2.96 -2.99
CA ARG A 59 9.24 4.12 -3.85
C ARG A 59 8.11 4.35 -4.86
N LEU A 60 7.61 3.30 -5.48
CA LEU A 60 6.53 3.38 -6.46
C LEU A 60 5.19 3.74 -5.82
N PHE A 61 4.96 3.29 -4.58
CA PHE A 61 3.81 3.64 -3.77
C PHE A 61 3.74 5.15 -3.53
N ILE A 62 4.80 5.73 -2.99
CA ILE A 62 4.85 7.17 -2.71
C ILE A 62 4.70 7.97 -4.01
N LYS A 63 5.40 7.55 -5.07
CA LYS A 63 5.37 8.27 -6.36
C LYS A 63 4.00 8.26 -7.03
N ASN A 64 3.22 7.19 -6.87
CA ASN A 64 1.94 7.02 -7.55
C ASN A 64 0.76 7.06 -6.58
N PHE A 65 0.96 7.57 -5.35
CA PHE A 65 -0.11 7.66 -4.39
C PHE A 65 -1.26 8.50 -4.97
N PRO A 66 -2.52 8.03 -4.92
CA PRO A 66 -3.62 8.74 -5.58
C PRO A 66 -3.83 10.12 -4.95
N SER A 67 -3.70 11.18 -5.75
CA SER A 67 -3.79 12.57 -5.26
C SER A 67 -5.18 12.92 -4.77
N GLU A 68 -6.23 12.47 -5.46
CA GLU A 68 -7.62 12.69 -5.05
C GLU A 68 -7.91 12.02 -3.70
N LEU A 69 -7.41 10.79 -3.50
CA LEU A 69 -7.50 10.11 -2.22
C LEU A 69 -6.77 10.88 -1.12
N PHE A 70 -5.58 11.41 -1.40
CA PHE A 70 -4.81 12.22 -0.45
C PHE A 70 -5.51 13.53 -0.08
N GLU A 71 -6.11 14.21 -1.05
CA GLU A 71 -6.89 15.43 -0.82
C GLU A 71 -8.11 15.14 0.06
N GLU A 72 -8.85 14.08 -0.24
CA GLU A 72 -9.99 13.64 0.56
C GLU A 72 -9.57 13.30 2.01
N PHE A 73 -8.39 12.68 2.19
CA PHE A 73 -7.79 12.46 3.50
C PHE A 73 -7.52 13.76 4.26
N ASN A 74 -6.93 14.75 3.61
CA ASN A 74 -6.62 16.04 4.24
C ASN A 74 -7.89 16.77 4.64
N VAL A 75 -8.90 16.80 3.76
CA VAL A 75 -10.20 17.42 4.05
C VAL A 75 -10.85 16.76 5.28
N MET A 76 -10.75 15.43 5.42
CA MET A 76 -11.26 14.74 6.62
C MET A 76 -10.50 15.11 7.90
N CYS A 77 -9.18 15.23 7.83
CA CYS A 77 -8.35 15.62 8.97
C CYS A 77 -8.62 17.07 9.40
N GLU A 78 -8.80 17.98 8.46
CA GLU A 78 -9.02 19.42 8.72
C GLU A 78 -10.44 19.74 9.18
N SER A 79 -11.43 18.97 8.73
CA SER A 79 -12.86 19.27 8.99
C SER A 79 -13.37 18.88 10.38
N HIS A 80 -12.52 18.40 11.29
CA HIS A 80 -12.85 18.05 12.69
C HIS A 80 -14.22 17.35 12.85
N GLY A 81 -14.55 16.40 11.98
CA GLY A 81 -15.69 15.51 12.22
C GLY A 81 -17.08 16.07 11.89
N ARG A 82 -17.24 17.14 11.09
CA ARG A 82 -18.57 17.50 10.52
C ARG A 82 -18.97 16.52 9.40
N VAL A 83 -19.20 15.29 9.80
CA VAL A 83 -19.44 14.14 8.94
C VAL A 83 -20.92 13.77 8.98
N ASP A 84 -21.75 14.66 8.46
CA ASP A 84 -23.18 14.36 8.25
C ASP A 84 -23.44 13.80 6.84
N ARG A 85 -22.44 13.81 5.94
CA ARG A 85 -22.57 13.31 4.55
C ARG A 85 -21.78 12.03 4.25
N PHE A 86 -21.09 11.45 5.23
CA PHE A 86 -20.08 10.40 4.97
C PHE A 86 -20.17 9.18 5.91
N GLU A 87 -21.36 8.82 6.43
CA GLU A 87 -21.48 7.67 7.34
C GLU A 87 -21.03 6.34 6.73
N GLU A 88 -21.37 6.05 5.47
CA GLU A 88 -20.98 4.78 4.82
C GLU A 88 -19.50 4.74 4.45
N LYS A 89 -18.93 5.87 4.03
CA LYS A 89 -17.51 5.98 3.65
C LYS A 89 -16.60 6.00 4.87
N LYS A 90 -17.05 6.48 6.03
CA LYS A 90 -16.29 6.54 7.28
C LYS A 90 -15.66 5.20 7.64
N ILE A 91 -16.42 4.10 7.59
CA ILE A 91 -15.91 2.77 7.99
C ILE A 91 -14.76 2.33 7.07
N LEU A 92 -14.91 2.52 5.76
CA LEU A 92 -13.88 2.18 4.78
C LEU A 92 -12.64 3.07 4.94
N PHE A 93 -12.84 4.35 5.24
CA PHE A 93 -11.76 5.29 5.49
C PHE A 93 -11.03 5.03 6.81
N PHE A 94 -11.72 4.65 7.90
CA PHE A 94 -11.09 4.28 9.17
C PHE A 94 -10.31 2.95 9.05
N ASP A 95 -10.87 1.94 8.37
CA ASP A 95 -10.16 0.69 8.06
C ASP A 95 -8.90 0.99 7.25
N PHE A 96 -9.03 1.88 6.25
CA PHE A 96 -7.90 2.33 5.45
C PHE A 96 -6.87 3.07 6.28
N GLN A 97 -7.25 4.06 7.10
CA GLN A 97 -6.32 4.85 7.91
C GLN A 97 -5.54 3.98 8.88
N SER A 98 -6.21 3.04 9.54
CA SER A 98 -5.58 2.11 10.46
C SER A 98 -4.52 1.25 9.75
N LYS A 99 -4.85 0.77 8.54
CA LYS A 99 -3.91 0.01 7.71
C LYS A 99 -2.76 0.88 7.21
N PHE A 100 -3.06 2.08 6.72
CA PHE A 100 -2.10 3.07 6.25
C PHE A 100 -1.07 3.41 7.32
N ALA A 101 -1.54 3.78 8.51
CA ALA A 101 -0.69 4.06 9.67
C ALA A 101 0.18 2.85 10.04
N PHE A 102 -0.39 1.63 10.02
CA PHE A 102 0.36 0.40 10.29
C PHE A 102 1.50 0.17 9.29
N TYR A 103 1.27 0.39 7.99
CA TYR A 103 2.30 0.24 6.96
C TYR A 103 3.40 1.29 7.05
N ILE A 104 3.05 2.55 7.34
CA ILE A 104 4.05 3.62 7.54
C ILE A 104 4.89 3.34 8.79
N ASN A 105 4.29 2.87 9.88
CA ASN A 105 5.02 2.51 11.10
C ASN A 105 5.97 1.34 10.89
N GLN A 106 5.59 0.35 10.08
CA GLN A 106 6.52 -0.70 9.67
C GLN A 106 7.68 -0.13 8.86
N THR A 107 7.41 0.56 7.76
CA THR A 107 8.47 1.10 6.88
C THR A 107 9.41 2.09 7.60
N THR A 108 8.91 2.93 8.50
CA THR A 108 9.74 3.87 9.29
C THR A 108 10.55 3.20 10.40
N SER A 109 10.02 2.16 11.05
CA SER A 109 10.77 1.30 11.98
C SER A 109 11.95 0.61 11.27
N TYR A 110 11.75 0.16 10.04
CA TYR A 110 12.81 -0.45 9.21
C TYR A 110 13.86 0.56 8.69
N LEU A 111 13.47 1.81 8.40
CA LEU A 111 14.41 2.86 8.00
C LEU A 111 15.26 3.34 9.18
N SER A 112 14.68 3.42 10.38
CA SER A 112 15.39 3.82 11.61
C SER A 112 16.41 2.78 12.08
N THR A 113 16.13 1.48 11.88
CA THR A 113 17.05 0.39 12.26
C THR A 113 18.23 0.20 11.30
N LYS A 114 18.21 0.81 10.10
CA LYS A 114 19.32 0.74 9.13
C LYS A 114 20.16 2.02 9.02
N LEU A 115 19.80 3.09 9.73
CA LEU A 115 20.61 4.32 9.87
C LEU A 115 21.50 4.32 11.13
N VAL A 116 21.49 3.22 11.90
CA VAL A 116 22.43 2.95 12.98
C VAL A 116 23.23 1.68 12.64
N CYS A 117 24.11 1.78 11.65
CA CYS A 117 25.26 0.90 11.42
C CYS A 117 26.27 1.68 10.57
#